data_AF-Q8SPK5-F1
#
_entry.id   AF-Q8SPK5-F1
#
_cell.length_a   1.000
_cell.length_b   1.000
_cell.length_c   1.000
_cell.angle_alpha   90.00
_cell.angle_beta   90.00
_cell.angle_gamma   90.00
#
_symmetry.space_group_name_H-M   'P 1'
#
loop_
_entity.id
_entity.type
_entity.pdbx_description
1 polymer ?
#
loop_
_entity_poly.entity_id
_entity_poly.type
_entity_poly.pdbx_seq_one_letter_code
_entity_poly.pdbx_strand_id
1 'polypeptide(L)' 'MEPSADWLASAAARGREGEVRALLEAGALANAPNRYGRTPIQ' A
#
# COMPACT_ATOMS: atom_id res chain seq x y z
N MET A 1 -7.71 9.31 6.24
CA MET A 1 -6.52 8.89 5.49
C MET A 1 -6.11 7.54 6.05
N GLU A 2 -6.21 6.50 5.25
CA GLU A 2 -6.04 5.13 5.75
C GLU A 2 -4.56 4.83 5.98
N PRO A 3 -4.14 4.47 7.20
CA PRO A 3 -2.74 4.11 7.48
C PRO A 3 -2.28 2.92 6.63
N SER A 4 -3.21 2.02 6.29
CA SER A 4 -2.97 0.87 5.42
C SER A 4 -2.53 1.25 4.00
N ALA A 5 -2.99 2.38 3.46
CA ALA A 5 -2.58 2.85 2.13
C ALA A 5 -1.14 3.40 2.12
N ASP A 6 -0.71 4.04 3.21
CA ASP A 6 0.66 4.50 3.39
C ASP A 6 1.65 3.34 3.47
N TRP A 7 1.31 2.32 4.26
CA TRP A 7 2.09 1.10 4.38
C TRP A 7 2.16 0.33 3.07
N LEU A 8 1.03 0.22 2.35
CA LEU A 8 0.99 -0.47 1.07
C LEU A 8 1.84 0.22 0.01
N ALA A 9 1.77 1.55 -0.08
CA ALA A 9 2.60 2.32 -0.99
C ALA A 9 4.10 2.23 -0.66
N SER A 10 4.45 2.23 0.64
CA SER A 10 5.83 2.07 1.09
C SER A 10 6.38 0.66 0.79
N ALA A 11 5.60 -0.39 1.06
CA ALA A 11 5.98 -1.77 0.77
C ALA A 11 6.17 -2.01 -0.73
N ALA A 12 5.26 -1.48 -1.57
CA ALA A 12 5.35 -1.55 -3.02
C ALA A 12 6.60 -0.83 -3.56
N ALA A 13 6.84 0.42 -3.12
CA ALA A 13 8.00 1.19 -3.53
C ALA A 13 9.35 0.55 -3.14
N ARG A 14 9.35 -0.32 -2.12
CA ARG A 14 10.53 -1.04 -1.62
C ARG A 14 10.65 -2.46 -2.17
N GLY A 15 9.74 -2.91 -3.04
CA GLY A 15 9.74 -4.26 -3.61
C GLY A 15 9.48 -5.37 -2.59
N ARG A 16 8.78 -5.07 -1.49
CA ARG A 16 8.51 -6.03 -0.41
C ARG A 16 7.24 -6.83 -0.69
N GLU A 17 7.30 -7.76 -1.64
CA GLU A 17 6.14 -8.54 -2.08
C GLU A 17 5.37 -9.23 -0.92
N GLY A 18 6.09 -9.77 0.07
CA GLY A 18 5.45 -10.39 1.24
C GLY A 18 4.62 -9.43 2.08
N GLU A 19 5.12 -8.21 2.33
CA GLU A 19 4.37 -7.17 3.04
C GLU A 19 3.18 -6.68 2.20
N VAL A 20 3.37 -6.49 0.89
CA VAL A 20 2.29 -6.10 -0.03
C VAL A 20 1.16 -7.11 0.03
N ARG A 21 1.48 -8.40 -0.07
CA ARG A 21 0.48 -9.48 -0.02
C ARG A 21 -0.26 -9.51 1.31
N ALA A 22 0.46 -9.45 2.43
CA ALA A 22 -0.16 -9.45 3.76
C ALA A 22 -1.11 -8.26 3.97
N LEU A 23 -0.73 -7.07 3.48
CA LEU A 23 -1.57 -5.88 3.56
C LEU A 23 -2.82 -5.99 2.70
N LEU A 24 -2.71 -6.53 1.48
CA LEU A 24 -3.86 -6.76 0.61
C LEU A 24 -4.82 -7.80 1.21
N GLU A 25 -4.30 -8.88 1.78
CA GLU A 25 -5.10 -9.90 2.47
C GLU A 25 -5.78 -9.34 3.73
N ALA A 26 -5.15 -8.37 4.41
CA ALA A 26 -5.74 -7.62 5.52
C ALA A 26 -6.80 -6.58 5.08
N GLY A 27 -7.06 -6.45 3.78
CA GLY A 27 -8.08 -5.55 3.22
C GLY A 27 -7.57 -4.16 2.84
N ALA A 28 -6.24 -3.95 2.76
CA ALA A 28 -5.71 -2.70 2.24
C ALA A 28 -6.15 -2.49 0.78
N LEU A 29 -6.65 -1.30 0.48
CA LEU A 29 -7.09 -0.94 -0.86
C LEU A 29 -5.88 -0.68 -1.76
N ALA A 30 -5.69 -1.55 -2.77
CA ALA A 30 -4.61 -1.44 -3.76
C ALA A 30 -4.55 -0.09 -4.50
N ASN A 31 -5.71 0.57 -4.64
CA ASN A 31 -5.85 1.83 -5.36
C ASN A 31 -6.08 3.04 -4.44
N ALA A 32 -6.05 2.86 -3.11
CA ALA A 32 -6.23 3.98 -2.22
C ALA A 32 -5.00 4.89 -2.26
N PRO A 33 -5.18 6.22 -2.42
CA PRO A 33 -4.07 7.15 -2.31
C PRO A 33 -3.57 7.19 -0.87
N ASN A 34 -2.26 7.11 -0.71
CA ASN A 34 -1.60 7.35 0.57
C ASN A 34 -1.65 8.84 0.94
N ARG A 35 -0.96 9.19 2.04
CA ARG A 35 -0.94 10.57 2.54
C ARG A 35 -0.33 11.61 1.62
N TYR A 36 0.43 11.16 0.63
CA TYR A 36 1.10 12.00 -0.35
C TYR A 36 0.32 12.03 -1.68
N GLY A 37 -0.89 11.47 -1.73
CA GLY A 37 -1.67 11.36 -2.97
C GLY A 37 -1.14 10.32 -3.95
N ARG A 38 -0.24 9.43 -3.51
CA ARG A 38 0.35 8.38 -4.36
C ARG A 38 -0.41 7.07 -4.19
N THR A 39 -0.58 6.34 -5.27
CA THR A 39 -1.08 4.97 -5.27
C THR A 39 0.07 3.97 -5.17
N PRO A 40 -0.14 2.80 -4.54
CA PRO A 40 0.85 1.72 -4.49
C PRO A 40 1.25 1.18 -5.87
N ILE A 41 0.32 1.18 -6.82
CA ILE A 41 0.56 0.97 -8.24
C ILE A 41 0.81 2.36 -8.86
N GLN A 42 2.01 2.57 -9.42
CA GLN A 42 2.34 3.73 -10.26
C GLN A 42 2.48 3.30 -11.72
#